data_AF-T1DQF5-F1
#
_entry.id   AF-T1DQF5-F1
#
_cell.length_a   1.000
_cell.length_b   1.000
_cell.length_c   1.000
_cell.angle_alpha   90.00
_cell.angle_beta   90.00
_cell.angle_gamma   90.00
#
_symmetry.space_group_name_H-M   'P 1'
#
loop_
_entity.id
_entity.type
_entity.pdbx_description
1 polymer ?
#
loop_
_entity_poly.entity_id
_entity_poly.type
_entity_poly.pdbx_seq_one_letter_code
_entity_poly.pdbx_strand_id
1 'polypeptide(L)'
;KKKTKHNALGDINSVVVWQHHVAAVVIFLAWLELMMLVGRFPIFGLYVQMFTTVAVNFSKFLMAYCCLLVAFGLSFCVLFPNHIAFKGIPRSLLKTIVMMAGELEFEDIFYGENLKIEYPATAHGMFLAFVLLVTVILTNLLVGLAVSDIQGLQQSAGLDRLSRQAELISRLESLMFSKLLRKAPIRIWAIFQKIALLKTSRCRLHFRVKPNDPREKRIPRELITSIYQLVAERRERNQSMRRKRTYRNMETFNKLLSDDGLVTLRRKQQKTIDKNRTLSGNHYGGGGGGGLRPDTMPATSLSQPRPGSTAALEETQKIILKRLDALREDLEVVKNRIKMI
;
A
#
# COMPACT_ATOMS: atom_id res chain seq x y z
N LYS A 1 63.19 -47.68 -27.00
CA LYS A 1 62.23 -46.72 -27.63
C LYS A 1 60.75 -46.97 -27.22
N LYS A 2 60.44 -47.27 -25.94
CA LYS A 2 59.07 -47.65 -25.52
C LYS A 2 58.68 -47.16 -24.10
N LYS A 3 59.20 -46.00 -23.66
CA LYS A 3 58.92 -45.44 -22.31
C LYS A 3 58.30 -44.03 -22.29
N THR A 4 58.05 -43.41 -23.44
CA THR A 4 57.64 -41.99 -23.50
C THR A 4 56.20 -41.74 -23.99
N LYS A 5 55.41 -42.77 -24.33
CA LYS A 5 54.02 -42.59 -24.80
C LYS A 5 52.93 -42.78 -23.75
N HIS A 6 53.25 -43.30 -22.55
CA HIS A 6 52.24 -43.59 -21.53
C HIS A 6 51.93 -42.42 -20.58
N ASN A 7 52.70 -41.33 -20.64
CA ASN A 7 52.49 -40.16 -19.77
C ASN A 7 51.73 -39.02 -20.45
N ALA A 8 51.58 -39.03 -21.79
CA ALA A 8 50.92 -37.95 -22.53
C ALA A 8 49.38 -38.07 -22.57
N LEU A 9 48.81 -39.23 -22.21
CA LEU A 9 47.36 -39.41 -22.08
C LEU A 9 46.82 -39.20 -20.66
N GLY A 10 47.71 -39.05 -19.66
CA GLY A 10 47.32 -38.76 -18.27
C GLY A 10 46.98 -37.30 -18.03
N ASP A 11 47.58 -36.37 -18.79
CA ASP A 11 47.37 -34.92 -18.65
C ASP A 11 46.15 -34.37 -19.41
N ILE A 12 45.51 -35.19 -20.26
CA ILE A 12 44.29 -34.77 -20.99
C ILE A 12 43.04 -34.89 -20.10
N ASN A 13 43.11 -35.66 -19.00
CA ASN A 13 41.98 -35.95 -18.12
C ASN A 13 42.14 -35.44 -16.67
N SER A 14 43.25 -34.75 -16.34
CA SER A 14 43.38 -34.06 -15.05
C SER A 14 42.67 -32.71 -15.14
N VAL A 15 41.33 -32.74 -15.17
CA VAL A 15 40.52 -31.53 -15.00
C VAL A 15 41.03 -30.82 -13.74
N VAL A 16 41.48 -29.58 -13.92
CA VAL A 16 42.19 -28.87 -12.85
C VAL A 16 41.21 -28.68 -11.70
N VAL A 17 41.63 -28.91 -10.44
CA VAL A 17 40.73 -28.90 -9.26
C VAL A 17 39.85 -27.65 -9.19
N TRP A 18 40.39 -26.48 -9.56
CA TRP A 18 39.62 -25.23 -9.60
C TRP A 18 38.49 -25.26 -10.64
N GLN A 19 38.68 -25.94 -11.78
CA GLN A 19 37.66 -26.08 -12.82
C GLN A 19 36.47 -26.88 -12.31
N HIS A 20 36.68 -27.90 -11.48
CA HIS A 20 35.58 -28.64 -10.85
C HIS A 20 34.78 -27.76 -9.89
N HIS A 21 35.45 -26.96 -9.05
CA HIS A 21 34.76 -26.01 -8.17
C HIS A 21 33.95 -24.98 -8.97
N VAL A 22 34.54 -24.40 -10.01
CA VAL A 22 33.86 -23.41 -10.86
C VAL A 22 32.70 -24.06 -11.62
N ALA A 23 32.89 -25.25 -12.20
CA ALA A 23 31.83 -25.95 -12.92
C ALA A 23 30.61 -26.23 -12.02
N ALA A 24 30.84 -26.68 -10.78
CA ALA A 24 29.76 -26.91 -9.82
C ALA A 24 28.98 -25.61 -9.51
N VAL A 25 29.69 -24.51 -9.27
CA VAL A 25 29.07 -23.20 -9.01
C VAL A 25 28.30 -22.69 -10.23
N VAL A 26 28.87 -22.81 -11.43
CA VAL A 26 28.22 -22.37 -12.68
C VAL A 26 26.95 -23.18 -12.95
N ILE A 27 26.98 -24.50 -12.76
CA ILE A 27 25.79 -25.35 -12.92
C ILE A 27 24.71 -24.89 -11.93
N PHE A 28 25.04 -24.69 -10.66
CA PHE A 28 24.08 -24.21 -9.66
C PHE A 28 23.49 -22.83 -10.01
N LEU A 29 24.33 -21.87 -10.39
CA LEU A 29 23.89 -20.53 -10.79
C LEU A 29 23.03 -20.56 -12.06
N ALA A 30 23.34 -21.41 -13.03
CA ALA A 30 22.55 -21.56 -14.24
C ALA A 30 21.13 -22.07 -13.94
N TRP A 31 20.97 -22.99 -13.00
CA TRP A 31 19.66 -23.45 -12.54
C TRP A 31 18.90 -22.38 -11.73
N LEU A 32 19.60 -21.60 -10.90
CA LEU A 32 18.98 -20.44 -10.23
C LEU A 32 18.52 -19.37 -11.23
N GLU A 33 19.34 -19.07 -12.24
CA GLU A 33 18.95 -18.13 -13.31
C GLU A 33 17.77 -18.68 -14.11
N LEU A 34 17.75 -19.98 -14.40
CA LEU A 34 16.62 -20.64 -15.04
C LEU A 34 15.34 -20.50 -14.21
N MET A 35 15.41 -20.69 -12.88
CA MET A 35 14.27 -20.45 -11.98
C MET A 35 13.76 -19.01 -12.10
N MET A 36 14.66 -18.02 -12.12
CA MET A 36 14.29 -16.61 -12.29
C MET A 36 13.68 -16.33 -13.68
N LEU A 37 14.16 -16.99 -14.73
CA LEU A 37 13.63 -16.88 -16.08
C LEU A 37 12.22 -17.47 -16.19
N VAL A 38 11.97 -18.61 -15.55
CA VAL A 38 10.63 -19.22 -15.42
C VAL A 38 9.67 -18.25 -14.70
N GLY A 39 10.20 -17.43 -13.78
CA GLY A 39 9.45 -16.36 -13.13
C GLY A 39 8.87 -15.28 -14.07
N ARG A 40 9.28 -15.24 -15.34
CA ARG A 40 8.68 -14.32 -16.34
C ARG A 40 7.33 -14.80 -16.86
N PHE A 41 6.96 -16.06 -16.65
CA PHE A 41 5.64 -16.56 -17.02
C PHE A 41 4.59 -16.12 -16.00
N PRO A 42 3.37 -15.78 -16.43
CA PRO A 42 2.32 -15.24 -15.56
C PRO A 42 1.81 -16.26 -14.53
N ILE A 43 2.00 -17.57 -14.79
CA ILE A 43 1.61 -18.65 -13.88
C ILE A 43 2.67 -18.87 -12.80
N PHE A 44 3.95 -18.96 -13.19
CA PHE A 44 5.05 -19.27 -12.27
C PHE A 44 5.65 -18.04 -11.60
N GLY A 45 5.49 -16.85 -12.21
CA GLY A 45 6.08 -15.61 -11.74
C GLY A 45 5.65 -15.19 -10.35
N LEU A 46 4.43 -15.54 -9.94
CA LEU A 46 3.96 -15.30 -8.58
C LEU A 46 4.75 -16.12 -7.55
N TYR A 47 4.94 -17.42 -7.81
CA TYR A 47 5.67 -18.32 -6.91
C TYR A 47 7.15 -17.96 -6.84
N VAL A 48 7.78 -17.67 -7.98
CA VAL A 48 9.18 -17.24 -8.03
C VAL A 48 9.36 -15.92 -7.27
N GLN A 49 8.46 -14.95 -7.47
CA GLN A 49 8.49 -13.68 -6.72
C GLN A 49 8.35 -13.91 -5.21
N MET A 50 7.40 -14.75 -4.78
CA MET A 50 7.24 -15.09 -3.36
C MET A 50 8.52 -15.68 -2.77
N PHE A 51 9.13 -16.66 -3.46
CA PHE A 51 10.40 -17.24 -3.03
C PHE A 51 11.51 -16.20 -2.93
N THR A 52 11.73 -15.39 -3.97
CA THR A 52 12.79 -14.37 -3.97
C THR A 52 12.59 -13.34 -2.87
N THR A 53 11.36 -12.86 -2.65
CA THR A 53 11.09 -11.88 -1.59
C THR A 53 11.34 -12.48 -0.21
N VAL A 54 10.84 -13.70 0.06
CA VAL A 54 11.09 -14.40 1.34
C VAL A 54 12.58 -14.65 1.53
N ALA A 55 13.30 -15.10 0.50
CA ALA A 55 14.74 -15.34 0.58
C ALA A 55 15.55 -14.07 0.87
N VAL A 56 15.20 -12.95 0.24
CA VAL A 56 15.85 -11.65 0.48
C VAL A 56 15.57 -11.16 1.90
N ASN A 57 14.33 -11.24 2.36
CA ASN A 57 13.97 -10.81 3.71
C ASN A 57 14.63 -11.71 4.75
N PHE A 58 14.54 -13.03 4.60
CA PHE A 58 15.27 -14.01 5.40
C PHE A 58 16.76 -13.67 5.49
N SER A 59 17.41 -13.36 4.36
CA SER A 59 18.83 -13.00 4.34
C SER A 59 19.15 -11.74 5.13
N LYS A 60 18.28 -10.71 5.10
CA LYS A 60 18.44 -9.49 5.91
C LYS A 60 18.36 -9.80 7.40
N PHE A 61 17.39 -10.63 7.81
CA PHE A 61 17.25 -11.04 9.20
C PHE A 61 18.42 -11.90 9.65
N LEU A 62 18.82 -12.89 8.86
CA LEU A 62 19.99 -13.72 9.14
C LEU A 62 21.25 -12.87 9.30
N MET A 63 21.44 -11.85 8.46
CA MET A 63 22.56 -10.91 8.58
C MET A 63 22.51 -10.10 9.88
N ALA A 64 21.32 -9.68 10.33
CA ALA A 64 21.17 -8.96 11.59
C ALA A 64 21.52 -9.83 12.82
N TYR A 65 21.21 -11.13 12.76
CA TYR A 65 21.48 -12.08 13.84
C TYR A 65 22.79 -12.89 13.65
N CYS A 66 23.60 -12.57 12.63
CA CYS A 66 24.80 -13.35 12.33
C CYS A 66 25.84 -13.28 13.46
N CYS A 67 25.89 -12.17 14.20
CA CYS A 67 26.78 -12.00 15.35
C CYS A 67 26.49 -13.04 16.45
N LEU A 68 25.23 -13.42 16.64
CA LEU A 68 24.80 -14.42 17.60
C LEU A 68 25.29 -15.81 17.16
N LEU A 69 25.16 -16.15 15.88
CA LEU A 69 25.68 -17.42 15.34
C LEU A 69 27.21 -17.50 15.44
N VAL A 70 27.92 -16.39 15.17
CA VAL A 70 29.38 -16.33 15.31
C VAL A 70 29.80 -16.49 16.77
N ALA A 71 29.11 -15.84 17.71
CA ALA A 71 29.42 -15.94 19.13
C ALA A 71 29.28 -17.39 19.64
N PHE A 72 28.19 -18.08 19.30
CA PHE A 72 28.00 -19.47 19.68
C PHE A 72 29.00 -20.40 18.97
N GLY A 73 29.28 -20.20 17.69
CA GLY A 73 30.25 -21.03 16.96
C GLY A 73 31.67 -20.91 17.50
N LEU A 74 32.11 -19.69 17.84
CA LEU A 74 33.40 -19.48 18.50
C LEU A 74 33.41 -20.08 19.91
N SER A 75 32.31 -19.94 20.66
CA SER A 75 32.19 -20.55 22.00
C SER A 75 32.29 -22.08 21.94
N PHE A 76 31.61 -22.73 20.99
CA PHE A 76 31.69 -24.18 20.79
C PHE A 76 33.06 -24.64 20.28
N CYS A 77 33.76 -23.83 19.50
CA CYS A 77 35.15 -24.10 19.11
C CYS A 77 36.08 -24.19 20.33
N VAL A 78 35.85 -23.35 21.35
CA VAL A 78 36.63 -23.35 22.60
C VAL A 78 36.19 -24.48 23.53
N LEU A 79 34.88 -24.78 23.57
CA LEU A 79 34.29 -25.69 24.54
C LEU A 79 34.38 -27.17 24.12
N PHE A 80 34.45 -27.44 22.82
CA PHE A 80 34.58 -28.79 22.26
C PHE A 80 35.82 -28.93 21.35
N PRO A 81 37.05 -28.67 21.86
CA PRO A 81 38.26 -28.68 21.04
C PRO A 81 38.61 -30.08 20.48
N ASN A 82 38.14 -31.13 21.16
CA ASN A 82 38.38 -32.52 20.80
C ASN A 82 37.42 -33.05 19.73
N HIS A 83 36.34 -32.31 19.43
CA HIS A 83 35.32 -32.73 18.47
C HIS A 83 35.69 -32.29 17.04
N ILE A 84 35.63 -33.22 16.08
CA ILE A 84 36.10 -32.99 14.69
C ILE A 84 35.34 -31.83 14.04
N ALA A 85 34.03 -31.73 14.26
CA ALA A 85 33.20 -30.66 13.68
C ALA A 85 33.47 -29.27 14.30
N PHE A 86 34.00 -29.21 15.53
CA PHE A 86 34.35 -27.96 16.20
C PHE A 86 35.85 -27.65 16.12
N LYS A 87 36.65 -28.54 15.51
CA LYS A 87 38.08 -28.34 15.28
C LYS A 87 38.29 -27.28 14.20
N GLY A 88 38.50 -26.04 14.65
CA GLY A 88 38.78 -24.87 13.82
C GLY A 88 37.56 -23.98 13.62
N ILE A 89 37.84 -22.68 13.47
CA ILE A 89 36.83 -21.61 13.33
C ILE A 89 35.86 -21.85 12.16
N PRO A 90 36.29 -22.14 10.91
CA PRO A 90 35.34 -22.26 9.80
C PRO A 90 34.42 -23.50 9.94
N ARG A 91 34.92 -24.60 10.52
CA ARG A 91 34.12 -25.82 10.72
C ARG A 91 33.13 -25.65 11.85
N SER A 92 33.53 -25.03 12.96
CA SER A 92 32.63 -24.74 14.08
C SER A 92 31.49 -23.79 13.68
N LEU A 93 31.78 -22.76 12.87
CA LEU A 93 30.75 -21.89 12.31
C LEU A 93 29.80 -22.67 11.38
N LEU A 94 30.33 -23.51 10.48
CA LEU A 94 29.50 -24.35 9.62
C LEU A 94 28.60 -25.29 10.43
N LYS A 95 29.16 -25.97 11.45
CA LYS A 95 28.39 -26.85 12.35
C LYS A 95 27.31 -26.06 13.09
N THR A 96 27.59 -24.83 13.51
CA THR A 96 26.62 -23.96 14.18
C THR A 96 25.47 -23.56 13.26
N ILE A 97 25.75 -23.28 11.98
CA ILE A 97 24.71 -23.01 10.96
C ILE A 97 23.86 -24.26 10.70
N VAL A 98 24.46 -25.46 10.66
CA VAL A 98 23.72 -26.72 10.54
C VAL A 98 22.82 -26.94 11.77
N MET A 99 23.34 -26.71 12.98
CA MET A 99 22.57 -26.82 14.22
C MET A 99 21.41 -25.81 14.30
N MET A 100 21.52 -24.64 13.66
CA MET A 100 20.41 -23.69 13.53
C MET A 100 19.22 -24.27 12.76
N ALA A 101 19.44 -25.17 11.80
CA ALA A 101 18.36 -25.84 11.07
C ALA A 101 17.53 -26.82 11.95
N GLY A 102 17.98 -27.07 13.19
CA GLY A 102 17.32 -27.96 14.15
C GLY A 102 17.99 -29.32 14.31
N GLU A 103 19.06 -29.59 13.55
CA GLU A 103 19.84 -30.82 13.67
C GLU A 103 20.78 -30.74 14.89
N LEU A 104 20.29 -31.23 16.03
CA LEU A 104 21.00 -31.25 17.31
C LEU A 104 21.50 -32.67 17.62
N GLU A 105 22.74 -32.96 17.26
CA GLU A 105 23.41 -34.24 17.58
C GLU A 105 23.98 -34.22 19.00
N PHE A 106 23.10 -34.10 20.02
CA PHE A 106 23.54 -33.99 21.42
C PHE A 106 24.37 -35.20 21.86
N GLU A 107 23.95 -36.42 21.52
CA GLU A 107 24.67 -37.63 21.91
C GLU A 107 26.08 -37.70 21.32
N ASP A 108 26.25 -37.31 20.07
CA ASP A 108 27.57 -37.28 19.41
C ASP A 108 28.49 -36.22 20.03
N ILE A 109 27.95 -35.03 20.31
CA ILE A 109 28.71 -33.91 20.87
C ILE A 109 29.16 -34.20 22.31
N PHE A 110 28.31 -34.83 23.12
CA PHE A 110 28.55 -35.01 24.55
C PHE A 110 29.04 -36.42 24.95
N TYR A 111 28.68 -37.46 24.21
CA TYR A 111 28.97 -38.86 24.52
C TYR A 111 29.69 -39.62 23.40
N GLY A 112 30.15 -38.94 22.34
CA GLY A 112 30.89 -39.56 21.25
C GLY A 112 32.18 -40.28 21.70
N GLU A 113 32.51 -41.38 21.03
CA GLU A 113 33.68 -42.19 21.36
C GLU A 113 34.97 -41.36 21.29
N ASN A 114 35.72 -41.31 22.40
CA ASN A 114 36.98 -40.58 22.59
C ASN A 114 36.90 -39.07 22.90
N LEU A 115 35.74 -38.53 23.29
CA LEU A 115 35.60 -37.11 23.68
C LEU A 115 35.69 -36.92 25.20
N LYS A 116 36.79 -36.32 25.68
CA LYS A 116 36.86 -35.76 27.04
C LYS A 116 36.40 -34.31 27.01
N ILE A 117 35.31 -34.02 27.71
CA ILE A 117 34.81 -32.66 27.93
C ILE A 117 35.48 -32.10 29.19
N GLU A 118 36.27 -31.04 29.04
CA GLU A 118 36.95 -30.41 30.18
C GLU A 118 35.98 -29.64 31.09
N TYR A 119 34.91 -29.07 30.53
CA TYR A 119 33.95 -28.21 31.23
C TYR A 119 32.49 -28.65 31.00
N PRO A 120 32.04 -29.77 31.60
CA PRO A 120 30.72 -30.33 31.31
C PRO A 120 29.57 -29.38 31.71
N ALA A 121 29.63 -28.72 32.87
CA ALA A 121 28.55 -27.83 33.30
C ALA A 121 28.35 -26.64 32.35
N THR A 122 29.45 -25.96 31.99
CA THR A 122 29.43 -24.83 31.04
C THR A 122 29.00 -25.29 29.64
N ALA A 123 29.41 -26.48 29.20
CA ALA A 123 29.00 -27.09 27.93
C ALA A 123 27.50 -27.31 27.84
N HIS A 124 26.90 -27.93 28.85
CA HIS A 124 25.45 -28.15 28.88
C HIS A 124 24.69 -26.82 28.95
N GLY A 125 25.17 -25.85 29.74
CA GLY A 125 24.55 -24.52 29.85
C GLY A 125 24.59 -23.73 28.54
N MET A 126 25.74 -23.67 27.87
CA MET A 126 25.89 -22.99 26.57
C MET A 126 25.09 -23.68 25.47
N PHE A 127 25.02 -25.01 25.48
CA PHE A 127 24.21 -25.77 24.55
C PHE A 127 22.71 -25.52 24.77
N LEU A 128 22.23 -25.54 26.01
CA LEU A 128 20.85 -25.21 26.33
C LEU A 128 20.48 -23.79 25.90
N ALA A 129 21.35 -22.81 26.18
CA ALA A 129 21.16 -21.43 25.74
C ALA A 129 21.09 -21.32 24.21
N PHE A 130 21.92 -22.08 23.49
CA PHE A 130 21.88 -22.15 22.03
C PHE A 130 20.55 -22.71 21.53
N VAL A 131 20.07 -23.82 22.09
CA VAL A 131 18.78 -24.42 21.69
C VAL A 131 17.63 -23.42 21.91
N LEU A 132 17.60 -22.73 23.05
CA LEU A 132 16.55 -21.75 23.32
C LEU A 132 16.64 -20.52 22.40
N LEU A 133 17.81 -19.91 22.29
CA LEU A 133 17.97 -18.64 21.55
C LEU A 133 17.98 -18.83 20.03
N VAL A 134 18.69 -19.85 19.53
CA VAL A 134 18.85 -20.09 18.10
C VAL A 134 17.76 -21.01 17.59
N THR A 135 17.70 -22.23 18.11
CA THR A 135 16.81 -23.26 17.53
C THR A 135 15.34 -22.95 17.77
N VAL A 136 14.97 -22.44 18.95
CA VAL A 136 13.58 -22.11 19.27
C VAL A 136 13.26 -20.68 18.88
N ILE A 137 13.91 -19.68 19.47
CA ILE A 137 13.52 -18.27 19.28
C ILE A 137 13.84 -17.79 17.86
N LEU A 138 15.09 -17.93 17.40
CA LEU A 138 15.50 -17.41 16.10
C LEU A 138 14.79 -18.13 14.94
N THR A 139 14.72 -19.47 14.94
CA THR A 139 14.01 -20.21 13.89
C THR A 139 12.53 -19.87 13.84
N ASN A 140 11.86 -19.75 15.00
CA ASN A 140 10.45 -19.34 15.02
C ASN A 140 10.24 -17.90 14.53
N LEU A 141 11.18 -16.99 14.82
CA LEU A 141 11.17 -15.64 14.25
C LEU A 141 11.28 -15.67 12.73
N LEU A 142 12.21 -16.46 12.19
CA LEU A 142 12.43 -16.58 10.74
C LEU A 142 11.23 -17.20 10.03
N VAL A 143 10.61 -18.22 10.62
CA VAL A 143 9.36 -18.81 10.11
C VAL A 143 8.21 -17.82 10.21
N GLY A 144 8.05 -17.13 11.33
CA GLY A 144 6.99 -16.13 11.52
C GLY A 144 7.08 -14.98 10.51
N LEU A 145 8.30 -14.51 10.22
CA LEU A 145 8.56 -13.48 9.22
C LEU A 145 8.27 -13.98 7.80
N ALA A 146 8.73 -15.19 7.45
CA ALA A 146 8.44 -15.80 6.16
C ALA A 146 6.92 -15.93 5.93
N VAL A 147 6.18 -16.37 6.95
CA VAL A 147 4.72 -16.48 6.90
C VAL A 147 4.06 -15.11 6.72
N SER A 148 4.49 -14.10 7.49
CA SER A 148 3.97 -12.73 7.36
C SER A 148 4.23 -12.13 5.97
N ASP A 149 5.42 -12.33 5.41
CA ASP A 149 5.79 -11.87 4.07
C ASP A 149 4.97 -12.56 2.97
N ILE A 150 4.78 -13.89 3.09
CA ILE A 150 3.93 -14.65 2.18
C ILE A 150 2.48 -14.16 2.24
N GLN A 151 1.95 -13.91 3.44
CA GLN A 151 0.59 -13.40 3.61
C GLN A 151 0.41 -12.01 2.98
N GLY A 152 1.37 -11.08 3.19
CA GLY A 152 1.33 -9.76 2.57
C GLY A 152 1.36 -9.82 1.04
N LEU A 153 2.17 -10.71 0.47
CA LEU A 153 2.22 -10.94 -0.98
C LEU A 153 0.95 -11.61 -1.51
N GLN A 154 0.35 -12.54 -0.76
CA GLN A 154 -0.89 -13.21 -1.17
C GLN A 154 -2.10 -12.27 -1.19
N GLN A 155 -2.18 -11.30 -0.28
CA GLN A 155 -3.26 -10.31 -0.28
C GLN A 155 -3.25 -9.43 -1.55
N SER A 156 -2.06 -9.15 -2.08
CA SER A 156 -1.89 -8.35 -3.31
C SER A 156 -1.82 -9.19 -4.59
N ALA A 157 -1.67 -10.51 -4.46
CA ALA A 157 -1.42 -11.46 -5.54
C ALA A 157 -2.50 -11.48 -6.63
N GLY A 158 -3.77 -11.32 -6.25
CA GLY A 158 -4.89 -11.39 -7.22
C GLY A 158 -4.83 -10.30 -8.27
N LEU A 159 -4.63 -9.05 -7.83
CA LEU A 159 -4.47 -7.88 -8.70
C LEU A 159 -3.15 -7.94 -9.49
N ASP A 160 -2.05 -8.29 -8.83
CA ASP A 160 -0.74 -8.39 -9.47
C ASP A 160 -0.71 -9.47 -10.56
N ARG A 161 -1.35 -10.62 -10.32
CA ARG A 161 -1.48 -11.69 -11.32
C ARG A 161 -2.27 -11.22 -12.53
N LEU A 162 -3.41 -10.55 -12.31
CA LEU A 162 -4.24 -10.05 -13.41
C LEU A 162 -3.51 -8.97 -14.21
N SER A 163 -2.79 -8.07 -13.53
CA SER A 163 -1.96 -7.04 -14.14
C SER A 163 -0.85 -7.65 -15.01
N ARG A 164 -0.10 -8.62 -14.49
CA ARG A 164 0.95 -9.33 -15.24
C ARG A 164 0.39 -10.09 -16.44
N GLN A 165 -0.78 -10.70 -16.30
CA GLN A 165 -1.46 -11.37 -17.40
C GLN A 165 -1.87 -10.37 -18.48
N ALA A 166 -2.44 -9.22 -18.10
CA ALA A 166 -2.79 -8.15 -19.05
C ALA A 166 -1.56 -7.56 -19.74
N GLU A 167 -0.44 -7.37 -19.02
CA GLU A 167 0.81 -6.89 -19.60
C GLU A 167 1.39 -7.88 -20.60
N LEU A 168 1.38 -9.18 -20.27
CA LEU A 168 1.80 -10.22 -21.21
C LEU A 168 0.92 -10.23 -22.46
N ILE A 169 -0.40 -10.15 -22.29
CA ILE A 169 -1.35 -10.08 -23.42
C ILE A 169 -1.06 -8.84 -24.27
N SER A 170 -0.83 -7.68 -23.66
CA SER A 170 -0.47 -6.43 -24.37
C SER A 170 0.86 -6.56 -25.14
N ARG A 171 1.88 -7.20 -24.55
CA ARG A 171 3.16 -7.49 -25.22
C ARG A 171 2.97 -8.46 -26.37
N LEU A 172 2.19 -9.52 -26.20
CA LEU A 172 1.85 -10.47 -27.27
C LEU A 172 1.07 -9.79 -28.39
N GLU A 173 0.10 -8.94 -28.04
CA GLU A 173 -0.69 -8.18 -29.01
C GLU A 173 0.21 -7.24 -29.82
N SER A 174 1.12 -6.51 -29.17
CA SER A 174 2.05 -5.61 -29.89
C SER A 174 3.04 -6.36 -30.78
N LEU A 175 3.53 -7.54 -30.36
CA LEU A 175 4.34 -8.43 -31.20
C LEU A 175 3.56 -8.97 -32.39
N MET A 176 2.28 -9.31 -32.21
CA MET A 176 1.40 -9.77 -33.28
C MET A 176 1.13 -8.69 -34.34
N PHE A 177 1.04 -7.42 -33.94
CA PHE A 177 0.88 -6.28 -34.86
C PHE A 177 2.18 -5.81 -35.51
N SER A 178 3.34 -6.32 -35.07
CA SER A 178 4.64 -5.96 -35.62
C SER A 178 4.90 -6.57 -37.01
N LYS A 179 5.80 -5.95 -37.78
CA LYS A 179 6.20 -6.45 -39.12
C LYS A 179 6.85 -7.85 -39.08
N LEU A 180 7.27 -8.31 -37.91
CA LEU A 180 7.91 -9.61 -37.70
C LEU A 180 6.94 -10.78 -37.97
N LEU A 181 5.67 -10.64 -37.57
CA LEU A 181 4.66 -11.68 -37.74
C LEU A 181 4.08 -11.73 -39.18
N ARG A 182 4.28 -10.68 -39.98
CA ARG A 182 3.91 -10.63 -41.40
C ARG A 182 4.80 -11.54 -42.27
N LYS A 183 5.97 -11.94 -41.76
CA LYS A 183 6.89 -12.91 -42.39
C LYS A 183 6.74 -14.34 -41.85
N ALA A 184 5.87 -14.57 -40.86
CA ALA A 184 5.65 -15.90 -40.29
C ALA A 184 4.78 -16.76 -41.22
N PRO A 185 4.95 -18.09 -41.23
CA PRO A 185 4.20 -18.98 -42.11
C PRO A 185 2.69 -18.91 -41.84
N ILE A 186 1.91 -18.90 -42.93
CA ILE A 186 0.46 -18.62 -42.98
C ILE A 186 -0.35 -19.53 -42.03
N ARG A 187 0.13 -20.76 -41.77
CA ARG A 187 -0.53 -21.71 -40.86
C ARG A 187 -0.50 -21.25 -39.39
N ILE A 188 0.59 -20.66 -38.93
CA ILE A 188 0.72 -20.13 -37.56
C ILE A 188 -0.18 -18.90 -37.40
N TRP A 189 -0.20 -18.04 -38.43
CA TRP A 189 -1.07 -16.86 -38.47
C TRP A 189 -2.56 -17.22 -38.40
N ALA A 190 -3.01 -18.24 -39.13
CA ALA A 190 -4.40 -18.69 -39.13
C ALA A 190 -4.84 -19.28 -37.77
N ILE A 191 -3.95 -20.01 -37.09
CA ILE A 191 -4.20 -20.55 -35.75
C ILE A 191 -4.26 -19.42 -34.72
N PHE A 192 -3.33 -18.45 -34.78
CA PHE A 192 -3.32 -17.29 -33.89
C PHE A 192 -4.54 -16.38 -34.08
N GLN A 193 -4.99 -16.15 -35.32
CA GLN A 193 -6.21 -15.38 -35.58
C GLN A 193 -7.47 -16.05 -35.01
N LYS A 194 -7.53 -17.40 -35.00
CA LYS A 194 -8.63 -18.14 -34.38
C LYS A 194 -8.61 -18.06 -32.84
N ILE A 195 -7.43 -18.18 -32.23
CA ILE A 195 -7.29 -18.22 -30.76
C ILE A 195 -7.42 -16.83 -30.15
N ALA A 196 -6.91 -15.80 -30.81
CA ALA A 196 -6.75 -14.50 -30.17
C ALA A 196 -8.03 -13.64 -30.11
N LEU A 197 -9.12 -14.01 -30.80
CA LEU A 197 -10.33 -13.17 -30.96
C LEU A 197 -10.02 -11.67 -31.26
N LEU A 198 -8.81 -11.40 -31.76
CA LEU A 198 -8.32 -10.05 -32.00
C LEU A 198 -9.00 -9.56 -33.27
N LYS A 199 -10.14 -8.89 -33.08
CA LYS A 199 -10.75 -8.13 -34.15
C LYS A 199 -9.78 -7.00 -34.48
N THR A 200 -9.02 -7.20 -35.54
CA THR A 200 -8.06 -6.26 -36.11
C THR A 200 -8.79 -5.01 -36.58
N SER A 201 -9.19 -4.14 -35.66
CA SER A 201 -9.84 -2.88 -36.02
C SER A 201 -9.76 -1.88 -34.89
N ARG A 202 -8.57 -1.30 -34.71
CA ARG A 202 -8.43 0.00 -34.02
C ARG A 202 -9.15 1.14 -34.76
N CYS A 203 -9.70 0.92 -35.96
CA CYS A 203 -10.31 1.98 -36.78
C CYS A 203 -11.85 1.99 -36.77
N ARG A 204 -12.53 1.14 -35.99
CA ARG A 204 -14.01 1.10 -36.06
C ARG A 204 -14.71 0.76 -34.74
N LEU A 205 -14.23 1.31 -33.62
CA LEU A 205 -14.91 1.23 -32.32
C LEU A 205 -15.84 2.42 -32.05
N HIS A 206 -16.43 3.02 -33.09
CA HIS A 206 -17.54 3.95 -32.91
C HIS A 206 -18.85 3.19 -33.03
N PHE A 207 -19.34 2.67 -31.90
CA PHE A 207 -20.64 2.02 -31.81
C PHE A 207 -21.71 3.10 -31.61
N ARG A 208 -22.30 3.58 -32.71
CA ARG A 208 -23.44 4.51 -32.66
C ARG A 208 -24.71 3.70 -32.45
N VAL A 209 -25.03 3.44 -31.19
CA VAL A 209 -26.28 2.80 -30.76
C VAL A 209 -27.37 3.86 -30.78
N LYS A 210 -28.49 3.59 -31.45
CA LYS A 210 -29.65 4.47 -31.37
C LYS A 210 -30.45 4.04 -30.15
N PRO A 211 -30.54 4.86 -29.10
CA PRO A 211 -31.05 4.40 -27.81
C PRO A 211 -32.52 3.91 -27.84
N ASN A 212 -33.27 4.24 -28.90
CA ASN A 212 -34.69 3.97 -29.05
C ASN A 212 -35.03 3.06 -30.26
N ASP A 213 -34.07 2.29 -30.79
CA ASP A 213 -34.31 1.38 -31.90
C ASP A 213 -34.74 -0.02 -31.39
N PRO A 214 -36.00 -0.45 -31.58
CA PRO A 214 -36.50 -1.73 -31.09
C PRO A 214 -35.87 -2.95 -31.80
N ARG A 215 -35.09 -2.75 -32.88
CA ARG A 215 -34.44 -3.82 -33.63
C ARG A 215 -32.98 -4.05 -33.23
N GLU A 216 -32.43 -3.28 -32.29
CA GLU A 216 -31.02 -3.35 -31.91
C GLU A 216 -30.76 -4.48 -30.88
N LYS A 217 -30.46 -5.69 -31.37
CA LYS A 217 -30.09 -6.88 -30.56
C LYS A 217 -28.59 -7.03 -30.28
N ARG A 218 -27.77 -6.05 -30.69
CA ARG A 218 -26.29 -6.16 -30.68
C ARG A 218 -25.69 -6.02 -29.27
N ILE A 219 -26.41 -5.42 -28.35
CA ILE A 219 -25.96 -5.16 -26.98
C ILE A 219 -26.99 -5.76 -26.02
N PRO A 220 -26.57 -6.44 -24.94
CA PRO A 220 -27.47 -6.90 -23.89
C PRO A 220 -28.32 -5.75 -23.35
N ARG A 221 -29.62 -5.99 -23.15
CA ARG A 221 -30.57 -4.96 -22.70
C ARG A 221 -30.20 -4.38 -21.34
N GLU A 222 -29.63 -5.19 -20.46
CA GLU A 222 -29.14 -4.76 -19.14
C GLU A 222 -28.13 -3.61 -19.25
N LEU A 223 -27.17 -3.73 -20.16
CA LEU A 223 -26.14 -2.70 -20.35
C LEU A 223 -26.74 -1.38 -20.88
N ILE A 224 -27.73 -1.47 -21.77
CA ILE A 224 -28.45 -0.29 -22.30
C ILE A 224 -29.15 0.43 -21.15
N THR A 225 -29.89 -0.30 -20.31
CA THR A 225 -30.60 0.27 -19.15
C THR A 225 -29.64 0.92 -18.15
N SER A 226 -28.51 0.27 -17.84
CA SER A 226 -27.48 0.80 -16.94
C SER A 226 -26.84 2.08 -17.48
N ILE A 227 -26.55 2.13 -18.79
CA ILE A 227 -26.03 3.33 -19.46
C ILE A 227 -27.06 4.46 -19.38
N TYR A 228 -28.34 4.17 -19.63
CA TYR A 228 -29.42 5.14 -19.52
C TYR A 228 -29.56 5.69 -18.10
N GLN A 229 -29.53 4.83 -17.09
CA GLN A 229 -29.59 5.22 -15.69
C GLN A 229 -28.43 6.13 -15.32
N LEU A 230 -27.21 5.79 -15.75
CA LEU A 230 -26.01 6.59 -15.49
C LEU A 230 -26.07 7.97 -16.17
N VAL A 231 -26.60 8.04 -17.40
CA VAL A 231 -26.81 9.30 -18.13
C VAL A 231 -27.91 10.14 -17.48
N ALA A 232 -29.02 9.53 -17.05
CA ALA A 232 -30.11 10.20 -16.35
C ALA A 232 -29.62 10.79 -15.02
N GLU A 233 -28.91 10.01 -14.22
CA GLU A 233 -28.33 10.44 -12.95
C GLU A 233 -27.30 11.58 -13.15
N ARG A 234 -26.47 11.50 -14.21
CA ARG A 234 -25.53 12.58 -14.55
C ARG A 234 -26.24 13.86 -14.98
N ARG A 235 -27.35 13.76 -15.73
CA ARG A 235 -28.18 14.92 -16.11
C ARG A 235 -28.81 15.56 -14.88
N GLU A 236 -29.36 14.76 -13.98
CA GLU A 236 -29.97 15.23 -12.73
C GLU A 236 -28.95 15.91 -11.82
N ARG A 237 -27.77 15.30 -11.64
CA ARG A 237 -26.64 15.92 -10.92
C ARG A 237 -26.24 17.27 -11.52
N ASN A 238 -26.12 17.35 -12.84
CA ASN A 238 -25.78 18.59 -13.53
C ASN A 238 -26.87 19.67 -13.39
N GLN A 239 -28.15 19.29 -13.47
CA GLN A 239 -29.28 20.21 -13.26
C GLN A 239 -29.34 20.71 -11.81
N SER A 240 -29.14 19.82 -10.83
CA SER A 240 -29.07 20.15 -9.41
C SER A 240 -27.93 21.14 -9.13
N MET A 241 -26.74 20.90 -9.69
CA MET A 241 -25.61 21.83 -9.60
C MET A 241 -25.92 23.20 -10.21
N ARG A 242 -26.63 23.23 -11.35
CA ARG A 242 -27.06 24.48 -11.99
C ARG A 242 -28.06 25.25 -11.13
N ARG A 243 -29.07 24.57 -10.56
CA ARG A 243 -30.03 25.18 -9.62
C ARG A 243 -29.33 25.76 -8.39
N LYS A 244 -28.41 25.01 -7.77
CA LYS A 244 -27.60 25.50 -6.62
C LYS A 244 -26.75 26.72 -6.94
N ARG A 245 -26.25 26.85 -8.18
CA ARG A 245 -25.55 28.07 -8.63
C ARG A 245 -26.52 29.23 -8.78
N THR A 246 -27.69 29.02 -9.36
CA THR A 246 -28.73 30.06 -9.48
C THR A 246 -29.18 30.57 -8.12
N TYR A 247 -29.44 29.68 -7.15
CA TYR A 247 -29.82 30.08 -5.79
C TYR A 247 -28.71 30.88 -5.09
N ARG A 248 -27.44 30.45 -5.18
CA ARG A 248 -26.30 31.22 -4.64
C ARG A 248 -26.15 32.59 -5.29
N ASN A 249 -26.33 32.68 -6.61
CA ASN A 249 -26.28 33.96 -7.32
C ASN A 249 -27.43 34.88 -6.88
N MET A 250 -28.64 34.34 -6.69
CA MET A 250 -29.81 35.08 -6.21
C MET A 250 -29.61 35.58 -4.77
N GLU A 251 -29.05 34.74 -3.91
CA GLU A 251 -28.72 35.10 -2.53
C GLU A 251 -27.63 36.19 -2.48
N THR A 252 -26.62 36.08 -3.34
CA THR A 252 -25.59 37.12 -3.48
C THR A 252 -26.19 38.43 -3.98
N PHE A 253 -27.10 38.40 -4.95
CA PHE A 253 -27.80 39.58 -5.45
C PHE A 253 -28.71 40.23 -4.40
N ASN A 254 -29.47 39.44 -3.63
CA ASN A 254 -30.29 39.95 -2.54
C ASN A 254 -29.44 40.56 -1.42
N LYS A 255 -28.25 39.99 -1.16
CA LYS A 255 -27.30 40.56 -0.20
C LYS A 255 -26.75 41.91 -0.69
N LEU A 256 -26.44 42.05 -1.98
CA LEU A 256 -26.05 43.33 -2.59
C LEU A 256 -27.17 44.38 -2.50
N LEU A 257 -28.42 44.00 -2.81
CA LEU A 257 -29.57 44.91 -2.67
C LEU A 257 -29.81 45.36 -1.23
N SER A 258 -29.61 44.46 -0.27
CA SER A 258 -29.77 44.77 1.16
C SER A 258 -28.69 45.73 1.65
N ASP A 259 -27.47 45.65 1.11
CA ASP A 259 -26.36 46.55 1.42
C ASP A 259 -26.60 47.97 0.85
N ASP A 260 -27.11 48.08 -0.39
CA ASP A 260 -27.52 49.37 -0.99
C ASP A 260 -28.72 50.01 -0.25
N GLY A 261 -29.65 49.18 0.24
CA GLY A 261 -30.73 49.60 1.14
C GLY A 261 -30.19 50.19 2.45
N LEU A 262 -29.11 49.64 2.99
CA LEU A 262 -28.45 50.15 4.20
C LEU A 262 -27.74 51.48 3.95
N VAL A 263 -27.08 51.65 2.79
CA VAL A 263 -26.42 52.91 2.39
C VAL A 263 -27.44 54.04 2.20
N THR A 264 -28.60 53.74 1.60
CA THR A 264 -29.67 54.72 1.40
C THR A 264 -30.41 55.08 2.71
N LEU A 265 -30.60 54.11 3.62
CA LEU A 265 -31.09 54.37 4.98
C LEU A 265 -30.11 55.19 5.82
N ARG A 266 -28.80 54.94 5.72
CA ARG A 266 -27.76 55.73 6.39
C ARG A 266 -27.75 57.18 5.90
N ARG A 267 -27.91 57.40 4.58
CA ARG A 267 -28.07 58.75 4.00
C ARG A 267 -29.37 59.44 4.44
N LYS A 268 -30.47 58.71 4.58
CA LYS A 268 -31.74 59.27 5.08
C LYS A 268 -31.68 59.59 6.57
N GLN A 269 -31.11 58.72 7.40
CA GLN A 269 -30.93 58.97 8.84
C GLN A 269 -30.06 60.20 9.09
N GLN A 270 -28.96 60.37 8.34
CA GLN A 270 -28.11 61.56 8.44
C GLN A 270 -28.89 62.86 8.13
N LYS A 271 -29.74 62.85 7.10
CA LYS A 271 -30.60 64.01 6.75
C LYS A 271 -31.66 64.32 7.82
N THR A 272 -32.21 63.32 8.50
CA THR A 272 -33.15 63.55 9.61
C THR A 272 -32.48 64.08 10.88
N ILE A 273 -31.22 63.71 11.15
CA ILE A 273 -30.45 64.23 12.30
C ILE A 273 -30.17 65.73 12.10
N ASP A 274 -29.80 66.16 10.88
CA ASP A 274 -29.58 67.58 10.59
C ASP A 274 -30.89 68.40 10.60
N LYS A 275 -32.02 67.78 10.26
CA LYS A 275 -33.35 68.43 10.28
C LYS A 275 -33.92 68.60 11.70
N ASN A 276 -33.57 67.71 12.63
CA ASN A 276 -34.01 67.83 14.03
C ASN A 276 -33.11 68.76 14.87
N ARG A 277 -31.93 69.14 14.38
CA ARG A 277 -31.13 70.24 14.94
C ARG A 277 -31.68 71.63 14.62
N THR A 278 -32.61 71.75 13.65
CA THR A 278 -33.10 73.04 13.14
C THR A 278 -34.56 73.36 13.52
N LEU A 279 -35.23 72.50 14.30
CA LEU A 279 -36.66 72.63 14.62
C LEU A 279 -36.99 72.69 16.13
N SER A 280 -36.02 73.01 16.98
CA SER A 280 -36.30 73.37 18.38
C SER A 280 -35.57 74.65 18.76
N GLY A 281 -36.31 75.77 18.80
CA GLY A 281 -35.97 76.96 19.57
C GLY A 281 -36.09 78.29 18.81
N ASN A 282 -37.27 78.94 18.89
CA ASN A 282 -37.38 80.28 19.48
C ASN A 282 -38.83 80.76 19.59
N HIS A 283 -39.31 80.91 20.83
CA HIS A 283 -40.26 81.96 21.20
C HIS A 283 -39.71 82.73 22.40
N TYR A 284 -39.99 84.03 22.42
CA TYR A 284 -39.30 85.09 23.17
C TYR A 284 -39.59 85.12 24.68
N GLY A 285 -38.60 85.57 25.46
CA GLY A 285 -38.84 86.57 26.50
C GLY A 285 -38.41 86.22 27.93
N GLY A 286 -37.32 86.85 28.37
CA GLY A 286 -37.31 87.55 29.67
C GLY A 286 -36.74 86.84 30.90
N GLY A 287 -35.54 87.26 31.32
CA GLY A 287 -35.33 87.69 32.70
C GLY A 287 -34.69 86.70 33.68
N GLY A 288 -33.41 86.94 33.97
CA GLY A 288 -32.93 87.04 35.36
C GLY A 288 -32.34 85.81 36.04
N GLY A 289 -31.04 85.89 36.35
CA GLY A 289 -30.54 85.49 37.68
C GLY A 289 -29.78 84.16 37.79
N GLY A 290 -28.45 84.25 37.70
CA GLY A 290 -27.51 83.77 38.73
C GLY A 290 -27.44 82.28 39.11
N GLY A 291 -26.29 81.66 38.79
CA GLY A 291 -25.48 81.00 39.83
C GLY A 291 -25.49 79.47 39.96
N LEU A 292 -24.26 78.94 39.98
CA LEU A 292 -23.75 77.68 40.55
C LEU A 292 -23.75 76.37 39.73
N ARG A 293 -22.53 75.78 39.70
CA ARG A 293 -22.12 74.41 39.31
C ARG A 293 -22.60 73.39 40.38
N PRO A 294 -22.12 72.13 40.33
CA PRO A 294 -22.50 71.00 39.47
C PRO A 294 -23.15 69.88 40.33
N ASP A 295 -23.57 68.75 39.74
CA ASP A 295 -23.25 67.39 40.25
C ASP A 295 -24.14 66.27 39.65
N THR A 296 -23.48 65.10 39.62
CA THR A 296 -23.99 63.71 39.67
C THR A 296 -24.76 63.08 38.50
N MET A 297 -24.13 62.02 37.96
CA MET A 297 -24.78 60.91 37.26
C MET A 297 -25.75 60.14 38.17
N PRO A 298 -26.63 59.32 37.57
CA PRO A 298 -26.61 57.90 37.95
C PRO A 298 -26.56 56.93 36.75
N ALA A 299 -25.96 55.79 37.03
CA ALA A 299 -25.83 54.60 36.19
C ALA A 299 -27.13 53.76 36.12
N THR A 300 -27.06 52.63 35.37
CA THR A 300 -27.97 51.44 35.31
C THR A 300 -28.69 51.34 33.94
N SER A 301 -28.70 50.25 33.14
CA SER A 301 -28.34 48.83 33.30
C SER A 301 -28.06 48.17 31.93
N LEU A 302 -27.25 47.11 31.95
CA LEU A 302 -27.09 46.10 30.88
C LEU A 302 -28.42 45.34 30.62
N SER A 303 -28.74 45.07 29.35
CA SER A 303 -29.67 43.98 28.98
C SER A 303 -29.11 43.14 27.83
N GLN A 304 -29.27 41.82 27.99
CA GLN A 304 -28.62 40.68 27.32
C GLN A 304 -29.11 40.39 25.88
N PRO A 305 -28.36 39.59 25.10
CA PRO A 305 -28.76 39.15 23.75
C PRO A 305 -29.81 38.01 23.76
N ARG A 306 -30.69 38.01 22.75
CA ARG A 306 -31.82 37.06 22.59
C ARG A 306 -31.38 35.60 22.30
N PRO A 307 -32.00 34.57 22.91
CA PRO A 307 -31.48 33.19 22.96
C PRO A 307 -31.97 32.23 21.84
N GLY A 308 -32.35 32.73 20.66
CA GLY A 308 -33.09 31.93 19.67
C GLY A 308 -32.30 31.32 18.50
N SER A 309 -31.18 31.92 18.08
CA SER A 309 -30.48 31.49 16.84
C SER A 309 -29.34 30.50 17.07
N THR A 310 -28.77 30.46 18.26
CA THR A 310 -27.67 29.54 18.61
C THR A 310 -28.18 28.12 18.85
N ALA A 311 -29.36 27.96 19.48
CA ALA A 311 -29.93 26.65 19.78
C ALA A 311 -30.29 25.84 18.52
N ALA A 312 -30.87 26.48 17.49
CA ALA A 312 -31.20 25.81 16.23
C ALA A 312 -29.95 25.39 15.43
N LEU A 313 -28.87 26.17 15.55
CA LEU A 313 -27.58 25.86 14.93
C LEU A 313 -26.87 24.69 15.64
N GLU A 314 -26.95 24.65 16.97
CA GLU A 314 -26.43 23.54 17.77
C GLU A 314 -27.21 22.24 17.54
N GLU A 315 -28.53 22.33 17.37
CA GLU A 315 -29.36 21.16 17.08
C GLU A 315 -29.06 20.57 15.69
N THR A 316 -28.88 21.43 14.68
CA THR A 316 -28.45 21.00 13.34
C THR A 316 -27.03 20.44 13.35
N GLN A 317 -26.09 21.01 14.11
CA GLN A 317 -24.76 20.43 14.29
C GLN A 317 -24.79 19.06 14.97
N LYS A 318 -25.62 18.88 16.02
CA LYS A 318 -25.79 17.58 16.69
C LYS A 318 -26.36 16.51 15.76
N ILE A 319 -27.32 16.87 14.89
CA ILE A 319 -27.90 15.94 13.91
C ILE A 319 -26.84 15.52 12.87
N ILE A 320 -25.99 16.44 12.42
CA ILE A 320 -24.92 16.15 11.46
C ILE A 320 -23.86 15.24 12.09
N LEU A 321 -23.43 15.53 13.32
CA LEU A 321 -22.45 14.71 14.05
C LEU A 321 -22.98 13.29 14.26
N LYS A 322 -24.24 13.15 14.67
CA LYS A 322 -24.88 11.84 14.87
C LYS A 322 -24.95 11.02 13.57
N ARG A 323 -25.14 11.66 12.41
CA ARG A 323 -25.10 10.98 11.11
C ARG A 323 -23.69 10.60 10.67
N LEU A 324 -22.68 11.40 11.02
CA LEU A 324 -21.28 11.07 10.75
C LEU A 324 -20.82 9.87 11.58
N ASP A 325 -21.22 9.78 12.86
CA ASP A 325 -20.90 8.64 13.71
C ASP A 325 -21.58 7.34 13.22
N ALA A 326 -22.84 7.42 12.79
CA ALA A 326 -23.54 6.28 12.18
C ALA A 326 -22.85 5.78 10.90
N LEU A 327 -22.41 6.70 10.02
CA LEU A 327 -21.66 6.35 8.82
C LEU A 327 -20.28 5.75 9.14
N ARG A 328 -19.66 6.15 10.25
CA ARG A 328 -18.38 5.60 10.70
C ARG A 328 -18.53 4.16 11.20
N GLU A 329 -19.59 3.87 11.96
CA GLU A 329 -19.94 2.51 12.39
C GLU A 329 -20.22 1.60 11.19
N ASP A 330 -21.03 2.05 10.23
CA ASP A 330 -21.33 1.28 9.01
C ASP A 330 -20.06 0.96 8.21
N LEU A 331 -19.10 1.90 8.16
CA LEU A 331 -17.84 1.73 7.45
C LEU A 331 -16.90 0.75 8.16
N GLU A 332 -16.87 0.74 9.49
CA GLU A 332 -16.13 -0.26 10.26
C GLU A 332 -16.76 -1.65 10.16
N VAL A 333 -18.09 -1.77 10.09
CA VAL A 333 -18.78 -3.06 9.83
C VAL A 333 -18.42 -3.61 8.45
N VAL A 334 -18.40 -2.76 7.42
CA VAL A 334 -18.00 -3.16 6.06
C VAL A 334 -16.53 -3.57 6.02
N LYS A 335 -15.65 -2.79 6.65
CA LYS A 335 -14.21 -3.10 6.75
C LYS A 335 -13.95 -4.42 7.47
N ASN A 336 -14.70 -4.73 8.54
CA ASN A 336 -14.60 -6.00 9.26
C ASN A 336 -15.13 -7.18 8.43
N ARG A 337 -16.18 -6.99 7.62
CA ARG A 337 -16.66 -8.01 6.67
C ARG A 337 -15.65 -8.31 5.57
N ILE A 338 -14.96 -7.30 5.06
CA ILE A 338 -13.88 -7.48 4.07
C ILE A 338 -12.70 -8.24 4.66
N LYS A 339 -12.41 -8.09 5.96
CA LYS A 339 -11.31 -8.78 6.64
C LYS A 339 -11.59 -10.25 6.94
N MET A 340 -12.84 -10.71 6.85
CA MET A 340 -13.25 -12.11 7.06
C MET A 340 -13.41 -12.92 5.76
N ILE A 341 -13.25 -12.28 4.60
CA ILE A 341 -13.17 -12.91 3.27
C ILE A 341 -11.70 -12.98 2.87
#